data_AF-A0A1B6HB97-F1
#
_entry.id   AF-A0A1B6HB97-F1
#
_cell.length_a   1.000
_cell.length_b   1.000
_cell.length_c   1.000
_cell.angle_alpha   90.00
_cell.angle_beta   90.00
_cell.angle_gamma   90.00
#
_symmetry.space_group_name_H-M   'P 1'
#
loop_
_entity.id
_entity.type
_entity.pdbx_description
1 polymer ?
#
loop_
_entity_poly.entity_id
_entity_poly.type
_entity_poly.pdbx_seq_one_letter_code
_entity_poly.pdbx_strand_id
1 'polypeptide(L)'
;QILAPLVASIQDSIEAIILTIHQEDFNKEESSQGSSLYMRELQSFVQRVVSTYLSPFQHHQIVLESQQELASQCLELFLRHVSLVRPISPSGRLRLVNDMKQIEVALAPLCKQLSELGRVYRLLRSFRPLVEAEPQHLADCELLGDLVPHSLALMSLFSRAPPELPSPHQSANWSVARLSKWLDQHKSEKERLELLNGALQKYQQIVRSQNKASFHPVYPVMMSILEQGLQYISN
;
A
#
# COMPACT_ATOMS: atom_id res chain seq x y z
N GLN A 1 -0.86 -18.50 -27.69
CA GLN A 1 -1.46 -17.49 -26.79
C GLN A 1 -0.38 -16.47 -26.42
N ILE A 2 -0.39 -15.27 -27.02
CA ILE A 2 0.64 -14.23 -26.79
C ILE A 2 0.20 -13.20 -25.73
N LEU A 3 -1.10 -13.14 -25.44
CA LEU A 3 -1.67 -12.16 -24.50
C LEU A 3 -1.21 -12.39 -23.06
N ALA A 4 -1.25 -13.61 -22.55
CA ALA A 4 -0.84 -13.93 -21.18
C ALA A 4 0.61 -13.52 -20.85
N PRO A 5 1.64 -13.89 -21.64
CA PRO A 5 3.00 -13.44 -21.37
C PRO A 5 3.19 -11.92 -21.53
N LEU A 6 2.44 -11.28 -22.43
CA LEU A 6 2.45 -9.81 -22.55
C LEU A 6 1.89 -9.14 -21.31
N VAL A 7 0.73 -9.58 -20.82
CA VAL A 7 0.08 -9.05 -19.60
C VAL A 7 0.98 -9.25 -18.39
N ALA A 8 1.59 -10.42 -18.23
CA ALA A 8 2.57 -10.68 -17.17
C ALA A 8 3.77 -9.72 -17.23
N SER A 9 4.34 -9.50 -18.42
CA SER A 9 5.45 -8.56 -18.60
C SER A 9 5.07 -7.09 -18.31
N ILE A 10 3.83 -6.70 -18.63
CA ILE A 10 3.28 -5.38 -18.26
C ILE A 10 3.17 -5.28 -16.73
N GLN A 11 2.65 -6.32 -16.07
CA GLN A 11 2.50 -6.36 -14.62
C GLN A 11 3.85 -6.26 -13.91
N ASP A 12 4.86 -7.01 -14.35
CA ASP A 12 6.23 -6.94 -13.81
C ASP A 12 6.81 -5.52 -13.93
N SER A 13 6.54 -4.85 -15.06
CA SER A 13 6.99 -3.47 -15.30
C SER A 13 6.27 -2.47 -14.39
N ILE A 14 4.96 -2.64 -14.19
CA ILE A 14 4.19 -1.83 -13.23
C ILE A 14 4.74 -2.02 -11.80
N GLU A 15 5.02 -3.26 -11.40
CA GLU A 15 5.61 -3.53 -10.08
C GLU A 15 6.97 -2.86 -9.91
N ALA A 16 7.84 -2.96 -10.92
CA ALA A 16 9.15 -2.31 -10.91
C ALA A 16 9.02 -0.78 -10.75
N ILE A 17 8.10 -0.15 -11.49
CA ILE A 17 7.84 1.30 -11.38
C ILE A 17 7.29 1.65 -9.99
N ILE A 18 6.25 0.96 -9.50
CA ILE A 18 5.67 1.25 -8.18
C ILE A 18 6.71 1.09 -7.07
N LEU A 19 7.59 0.08 -7.15
CA LEU A 19 8.62 -0.14 -6.14
C LEU A 19 9.58 1.05 -5.99
N THR A 20 9.75 1.87 -7.03
CA THR A 20 10.56 3.10 -6.95
C THR A 20 9.96 4.19 -6.06
N ILE A 21 8.72 4.05 -5.58
CA ILE A 21 8.16 4.89 -4.50
C ILE A 21 9.07 4.91 -3.26
N HIS A 22 9.79 3.81 -2.98
CA HIS A 22 10.73 3.73 -1.85
C HIS A 22 12.06 4.45 -2.10
N GLN A 23 12.27 5.02 -3.30
CA GLN A 23 13.41 5.85 -3.66
C GLN A 23 13.08 7.35 -3.61
N GLU A 24 11.79 7.70 -3.49
CA GLU A 24 11.34 9.07 -3.27
C GLU A 24 11.71 9.54 -1.86
N ASP A 25 12.12 10.80 -1.74
CA ASP A 25 12.41 11.41 -0.44
C ASP A 25 11.16 12.13 0.08
N PHE A 26 10.30 11.38 0.77
CA PHE A 26 9.09 11.92 1.40
C PHE A 26 9.37 12.75 2.68
N ASN A 27 10.63 13.04 3.03
CA ASN A 27 10.94 14.00 4.09
C ASN A 27 11.26 15.39 3.55
N LYS A 28 11.60 15.53 2.26
CA LYS A 28 11.85 16.84 1.65
C LYS A 28 10.57 17.64 1.53
N GLU A 29 10.64 18.90 1.93
CA GLU A 29 9.61 19.89 1.67
C GLU A 29 9.69 20.32 0.20
N GLU A 30 9.13 19.50 -0.68
CA GLU A 30 8.86 19.88 -2.07
C GLU A 30 7.45 20.49 -2.16
N SER A 31 7.23 21.38 -3.12
CA SER A 31 5.90 21.89 -3.39
C SER A 31 4.98 20.70 -3.69
N SER A 32 3.92 20.55 -2.90
CA SER A 32 2.92 19.46 -3.02
C SER A 32 2.12 19.51 -4.33
N GLN A 33 2.46 20.43 -5.25
CA GLN A 33 1.79 20.68 -6.52
C GLN A 33 2.26 19.75 -7.65
N GLY A 34 3.36 19.01 -7.47
CA GLY A 34 3.85 18.03 -8.44
C GLY A 34 3.48 16.59 -8.10
N SER A 35 3.21 15.78 -9.13
CA SER A 35 3.14 14.33 -9.00
C SER A 35 4.54 13.75 -8.76
N SER A 36 4.65 12.76 -7.89
CA SER A 36 5.91 12.02 -7.68
C SER A 36 6.47 11.44 -8.98
N LEU A 37 7.80 11.27 -9.06
CA LEU A 37 8.50 10.76 -10.25
C LEU A 37 7.99 9.38 -10.64
N TYR A 38 7.90 8.45 -9.69
CA TYR A 38 7.38 7.09 -9.96
C TYR A 38 5.95 7.12 -10.51
N MET A 39 5.12 8.06 -10.05
CA MET A 39 3.74 8.22 -10.49
C MET A 39 3.67 8.80 -11.92
N ARG A 40 4.54 9.75 -12.27
CA ARG A 40 4.67 10.27 -13.64
C ARG A 40 5.15 9.20 -14.61
N GLU A 41 6.10 8.38 -14.17
CA GLU A 41 6.58 7.23 -14.93
C GLU A 41 5.46 6.20 -15.14
N LEU A 42 4.70 5.89 -14.09
CA LEU A 42 3.55 4.99 -14.17
C LEU A 42 2.49 5.49 -15.15
N GLN A 43 2.11 6.76 -15.07
CA GLN A 43 1.16 7.37 -16.03
C GLN A 43 1.67 7.25 -17.47
N SER A 44 2.93 7.57 -17.70
CA SER A 44 3.56 7.49 -19.02
C SER A 44 3.63 6.05 -19.55
N PHE A 45 3.93 5.09 -18.67
CA PHE A 45 4.01 3.68 -19.00
C PHE A 45 2.63 3.10 -19.34
N VAL A 46 1.62 3.33 -18.49
CA VAL A 46 0.25 2.84 -18.74
C VAL A 46 -0.31 3.43 -20.04
N GLN A 47 -0.09 4.72 -20.30
CA GLN A 47 -0.49 5.34 -21.57
C GLN A 47 0.16 4.66 -22.78
N ARG A 48 1.44 4.29 -22.68
CA ARG A 48 2.15 3.57 -23.74
C ARG A 48 1.60 2.15 -23.92
N VAL A 49 1.33 1.45 -22.82
CA VAL A 49 0.74 0.10 -22.84
C VAL A 49 -0.57 0.09 -23.61
N VAL A 50 -1.48 1.00 -23.27
CA VAL A 50 -2.81 1.07 -23.92
C VAL A 50 -2.68 1.48 -25.38
N SER A 51 -1.91 2.52 -25.68
CA SER A 51 -1.81 3.08 -27.04
C SER A 51 -1.02 2.21 -28.02
N THR A 52 -0.03 1.45 -27.53
CA THR A 52 0.94 0.74 -28.38
C THR A 52 0.78 -0.77 -28.32
N TYR A 53 0.63 -1.35 -27.13
CA TYR A 53 0.65 -2.81 -26.96
C TYR A 53 -0.75 -3.43 -27.00
N LEU A 54 -1.75 -2.74 -26.45
CA LEU A 54 -3.12 -3.26 -26.35
C LEU A 54 -4.06 -2.74 -27.44
N SER A 55 -3.79 -1.58 -28.03
CA SER A 55 -4.60 -0.99 -29.10
C SER A 55 -4.87 -1.93 -30.29
N PRO A 56 -3.93 -2.80 -30.74
CA PRO A 56 -4.21 -3.71 -31.85
C PRO A 56 -5.29 -4.76 -31.54
N PHE A 57 -5.59 -4.99 -30.26
CA PHE A 57 -6.50 -6.03 -29.78
C PHE A 57 -7.74 -5.47 -29.07
N GLN A 58 -7.98 -4.16 -29.13
CA GLN A 58 -9.01 -3.44 -28.38
C GLN A 58 -10.46 -3.95 -28.56
N HIS A 59 -10.73 -4.69 -29.63
CA HIS A 59 -12.06 -5.26 -29.92
C HIS A 59 -12.29 -6.64 -29.30
N HIS A 60 -11.27 -7.23 -28.66
CA HIS A 60 -11.39 -8.52 -28.02
C HIS A 60 -11.77 -8.36 -26.54
N GLN A 61 -12.91 -8.92 -26.16
CA GLN A 61 -13.43 -8.92 -24.79
C GLN A 61 -12.37 -9.36 -23.75
N ILE A 62 -11.56 -10.37 -24.07
CA ILE A 62 -10.49 -10.87 -23.21
C ILE A 62 -9.41 -9.82 -22.88
N VAL A 63 -9.19 -8.86 -23.79
CA VAL A 63 -8.22 -7.77 -23.59
C VAL A 63 -8.79 -6.71 -22.65
N LEU A 64 -10.09 -6.41 -22.78
CA LEU A 64 -10.78 -5.50 -21.86
C LEU A 64 -10.78 -6.08 -20.43
N GLU A 65 -11.03 -7.38 -20.29
CA GLU A 65 -10.94 -8.08 -19.00
C GLU A 65 -9.52 -8.04 -18.42
N SER A 66 -8.51 -8.27 -19.25
CA SER A 66 -7.10 -8.17 -18.83
C SER A 66 -6.70 -6.75 -18.42
N GLN A 67 -7.23 -5.71 -19.08
CA GLN A 67 -6.97 -4.32 -18.70
C GLN A 67 -7.54 -3.97 -17.32
N GLN A 68 -8.78 -4.42 -17.06
CA GLN A 68 -9.43 -4.22 -15.77
C GLN A 68 -8.70 -4.99 -14.65
N GLU A 69 -8.25 -6.22 -14.92
CA GLU A 69 -7.44 -7.00 -13.99
C GLU A 69 -6.10 -6.33 -13.69
N LEU A 70 -5.38 -5.87 -14.72
CA LEU A 70 -4.13 -5.11 -14.58
C LEU A 70 -4.33 -3.86 -13.71
N ALA A 71 -5.40 -3.10 -13.93
CA ALA A 71 -5.70 -1.91 -13.14
C ALA A 71 -6.02 -2.26 -11.68
N SER A 72 -6.77 -3.34 -11.43
CA SER A 72 -7.08 -3.82 -10.07
C SER A 72 -5.81 -4.23 -9.32
N GLN A 73 -4.96 -5.05 -9.96
CA GLN A 73 -3.70 -5.52 -9.38
C GLN A 73 -2.72 -4.37 -9.12
N CYS A 74 -2.61 -3.43 -10.06
CA CYS A 74 -1.82 -2.21 -9.88
C CYS A 74 -2.27 -1.41 -8.66
N LEU A 75 -3.59 -1.27 -8.46
CA LEU A 75 -4.13 -0.54 -7.33
C LEU A 75 -3.90 -1.23 -5.98
N GLU A 76 -4.02 -2.56 -5.93
CA GLU A 76 -3.67 -3.35 -4.73
C GLU A 76 -2.19 -3.21 -4.36
N LEU A 77 -1.32 -3.31 -5.37
CA LEU A 77 0.12 -3.18 -5.22
C LEU A 77 0.52 -1.77 -4.76
N PHE A 78 -0.10 -0.75 -5.35
CA PHE A 78 0.08 0.64 -4.95
C PHE A 78 -0.30 0.88 -3.49
N LEU A 79 -1.50 0.45 -3.08
CA LEU A 79 -1.97 0.59 -1.69
C LEU A 79 -1.03 -0.08 -0.68
N ARG A 80 -0.54 -1.27 -1.02
CA ARG A 80 0.48 -1.97 -0.23
C ARG A 80 1.72 -1.11 -0.07
N HIS A 81 2.30 -0.62 -1.16
CA HIS A 81 3.56 0.13 -1.07
C HIS A 81 3.38 1.50 -0.39
N VAL A 82 2.24 2.17 -0.57
CA VAL A 82 1.88 3.38 0.20
C VAL A 82 1.93 3.11 1.70
N SER A 83 1.41 1.97 2.17
CA SER A 83 1.44 1.61 3.59
C SER A 83 2.83 1.27 4.14
N LEU A 84 3.82 1.06 3.25
CA LEU A 84 5.18 0.66 3.62
C LEU A 84 6.20 1.81 3.55
N VAL A 85 5.80 2.99 3.05
CA VAL A 85 6.70 4.14 2.93
C VAL A 85 7.15 4.60 4.32
N ARG A 86 8.48 4.57 4.53
CA ARG A 86 9.14 5.03 5.74
C ARG A 86 10.63 5.27 5.43
N PRO A 87 11.26 6.34 5.95
CA PRO A 87 10.69 7.44 6.74
C PRO A 87 9.78 8.39 5.92
N ILE A 88 8.89 9.09 6.60
CA ILE A 88 7.96 10.06 5.97
C ILE A 88 7.60 11.20 6.92
N SER A 89 7.61 12.43 6.43
CA SER A 89 7.19 13.62 7.17
C SER A 89 5.67 13.86 7.03
N PRO A 90 5.07 14.78 7.82
CA PRO A 90 3.68 15.19 7.61
C PRO A 90 3.41 15.73 6.19
N SER A 91 4.32 16.54 5.64
CA SER A 91 4.22 17.02 4.25
C SER A 91 4.39 15.89 3.23
N GLY A 92 5.22 14.89 3.51
CA GLY A 92 5.31 13.67 2.72
C GLY A 92 4.02 12.86 2.67
N ARG A 93 3.28 12.79 3.79
CA ARG A 93 1.97 12.10 3.81
C ARG A 93 0.94 12.82 2.95
N LEU A 94 0.92 14.15 2.97
CA LEU A 94 0.12 14.95 2.04
C LEU A 94 0.47 14.67 0.58
N ARG A 95 1.77 14.54 0.28
CA ARG A 95 2.23 14.13 -1.05
C ARG A 95 1.75 12.73 -1.43
N LEU A 96 1.80 11.74 -0.52
CA LEU A 96 1.22 10.42 -0.76
C LEU A 96 -0.30 10.48 -1.02
N VAL A 97 -1.03 11.30 -0.27
CA VAL A 97 -2.47 11.52 -0.49
C VAL A 97 -2.74 12.11 -1.88
N ASN A 98 -1.86 12.98 -2.38
CA ASN A 98 -1.93 13.49 -3.75
C ASN A 98 -1.59 12.39 -4.77
N ASP A 99 -0.56 11.58 -4.54
CA ASP A 99 -0.25 10.43 -5.40
C ASP A 99 -1.42 9.42 -5.44
N MET A 100 -2.13 9.23 -4.33
CA MET A 100 -3.35 8.42 -4.28
C MET A 100 -4.49 8.98 -5.12
N LYS A 101 -4.50 10.28 -5.46
CA LYS A 101 -5.41 10.86 -6.48
C LYS A 101 -4.85 10.64 -7.88
N GLN A 102 -3.53 10.78 -8.05
CA GLN A 102 -2.87 10.61 -9.35
C GLN A 102 -2.90 9.17 -9.87
N ILE A 103 -2.98 8.16 -9.01
CA ILE A 103 -3.17 6.77 -9.44
C ILE A 103 -4.52 6.58 -10.16
N GLU A 104 -5.56 7.33 -9.79
CA GLU A 104 -6.85 7.30 -10.48
C GLU A 104 -6.69 7.78 -11.94
N VAL A 105 -5.90 8.83 -12.14
CA VAL A 105 -5.55 9.35 -13.47
C VAL A 105 -4.69 8.36 -14.24
N ALA A 106 -3.71 7.73 -13.58
CA ALA A 106 -2.83 6.74 -14.19
C ALA A 106 -3.57 5.51 -14.70
N LEU A 107 -4.61 5.06 -13.98
CA LEU A 107 -5.38 3.86 -14.30
C LEU A 107 -6.59 4.12 -15.22
N ALA A 108 -6.99 5.37 -15.39
CA ALA A 108 -8.12 5.73 -16.24
C ALA A 108 -8.03 5.15 -17.67
N PRO A 109 -6.86 5.08 -18.35
CA PRO A 109 -6.77 4.47 -19.68
C PRO A 109 -7.04 2.96 -19.73
N LEU A 110 -6.94 2.25 -18.60
CA LEU A 110 -7.16 0.80 -18.50
C LEU A 110 -8.62 0.44 -18.16
N CYS A 111 -9.44 1.41 -17.80
CA CYS A 111 -10.80 1.18 -17.31
C CYS A 111 -11.80 1.97 -18.14
N LYS A 112 -12.99 1.42 -18.39
CA LYS A 112 -14.12 2.25 -18.87
C LYS A 112 -14.56 3.21 -17.77
N GLN A 113 -14.67 2.69 -16.55
CA GLN A 113 -14.93 3.46 -15.34
C GLN A 113 -14.15 2.90 -14.15
N LEU A 114 -13.52 3.76 -13.35
CA LEU A 114 -12.75 3.32 -12.18
C LEU A 114 -13.60 2.59 -11.14
N SER A 115 -14.90 2.87 -11.07
CA SER A 115 -15.85 2.18 -10.19
C SER A 115 -16.00 0.69 -10.49
N GLU A 116 -15.68 0.25 -11.73
CA GLU A 116 -15.70 -1.16 -12.13
C GLU A 116 -14.57 -1.97 -11.46
N LEU A 117 -13.55 -1.31 -10.91
CA LEU A 117 -12.53 -1.95 -10.06
C LEU A 117 -13.09 -2.37 -8.69
N GLY A 118 -14.34 -2.01 -8.38
CA GLY A 118 -15.09 -2.57 -7.27
C GLY A 118 -14.45 -2.32 -5.90
N ARG A 119 -14.16 -3.40 -5.16
CA ARG A 119 -13.75 -3.33 -3.76
C ARG A 119 -12.40 -2.64 -3.57
N VAL A 120 -11.41 -2.88 -4.44
CA VAL A 120 -10.09 -2.24 -4.31
C VAL A 120 -10.15 -0.73 -4.54
N TYR A 121 -11.03 -0.27 -5.44
CA TYR A 121 -11.24 1.16 -5.64
C TYR A 121 -11.94 1.82 -4.45
N ARG A 122 -12.95 1.17 -3.87
CA ARG A 122 -13.55 1.64 -2.61
C ARG A 122 -12.52 1.70 -1.48
N LEU A 123 -11.65 0.69 -1.37
CA LEU A 123 -10.55 0.68 -0.41
C LEU A 123 -9.62 1.89 -0.62
N LEU A 124 -9.20 2.20 -1.85
CA LEU A 124 -8.40 3.40 -2.14
C LEU A 124 -9.08 4.67 -1.60
N ARG A 125 -10.36 4.84 -1.91
CA ARG A 125 -11.13 6.04 -1.53
C ARG A 125 -11.28 6.17 -0.02
N SER A 126 -11.56 5.08 0.68
CA SER A 126 -11.71 5.05 2.14
C SER A 126 -10.39 5.15 2.88
N PHE A 127 -9.31 4.59 2.33
CA PHE A 127 -7.99 4.59 2.96
C PHE A 127 -7.25 5.93 2.81
N ARG A 128 -7.51 6.68 1.73
CA ARG A 128 -6.87 7.97 1.46
C ARG A 128 -6.91 8.96 2.64
N PRO A 129 -8.06 9.28 3.25
CA PRO A 129 -8.09 10.18 4.41
C PRO A 129 -7.34 9.60 5.63
N LEU A 130 -7.28 8.27 5.76
CA LEU A 130 -6.62 7.60 6.89
C LEU A 130 -5.09 7.74 6.84
N VAL A 131 -4.50 7.88 5.64
CA VAL A 131 -3.05 8.12 5.50
C VAL A 131 -2.62 9.40 6.22
N GLU A 132 -3.50 10.41 6.27
CA GLU A 132 -3.22 11.69 6.93
C GLU A 132 -3.73 11.76 8.38
N ALA A 133 -4.81 11.04 8.69
CA ALA A 133 -5.48 11.09 9.99
C ALA A 133 -4.59 10.65 11.16
N GLU A 134 -4.81 11.21 12.34
CA GLU A 134 -4.12 10.77 13.57
C GLU A 134 -4.29 9.26 13.81
N PRO A 135 -3.28 8.57 14.40
CA PRO A 135 -3.33 7.13 14.64
C PRO A 135 -4.62 6.64 15.28
N GLN A 136 -5.16 7.38 16.26
CA GLN A 136 -6.37 6.99 16.98
C GLN A 136 -7.60 6.93 16.06
N HIS A 137 -7.72 7.85 15.09
CA HIS A 137 -8.81 7.80 14.11
C HIS A 137 -8.76 6.58 13.19
N LEU A 138 -7.58 5.96 13.00
CA LEU A 138 -7.50 4.68 12.28
C LEU A 138 -8.05 3.53 13.12
N ALA A 139 -7.79 3.53 14.42
CA ALA A 139 -8.28 2.51 15.35
C ALA A 139 -9.80 2.61 15.57
N ASP A 140 -10.36 3.81 15.45
CA ASP A 140 -11.80 4.09 15.60
C ASP A 140 -12.55 4.05 14.26
N CYS A 141 -11.88 3.68 13.16
CA CYS A 141 -12.49 3.69 11.83
C CYS A 141 -13.55 2.58 11.70
N GLU A 142 -14.81 2.96 11.44
CA GLU A 142 -15.93 2.02 11.28
C GLU A 142 -15.74 1.03 10.12
N LEU A 143 -14.91 1.37 9.13
CA LEU A 143 -14.61 0.53 7.98
C LEU A 143 -13.45 -0.45 8.23
N LEU A 144 -12.82 -0.41 9.41
CA LEU A 144 -11.75 -1.31 9.79
C LEU A 144 -12.28 -2.74 9.90
N GLY A 145 -11.55 -3.70 9.33
CA GLY A 145 -11.98 -5.10 9.22
C GLY A 145 -12.90 -5.38 8.04
N ASP A 146 -13.95 -4.57 7.84
CA ASP A 146 -14.90 -4.76 6.74
C ASP A 146 -14.29 -4.37 5.39
N LEU A 147 -13.95 -3.09 5.17
CA LEU A 147 -13.36 -2.63 3.91
C LEU A 147 -11.85 -2.45 4.01
N VAL A 148 -11.37 -1.86 5.11
CA VAL A 148 -9.95 -1.58 5.37
C VAL A 148 -9.37 -2.75 6.19
N PRO A 149 -8.45 -3.56 5.62
CA PRO A 149 -7.83 -4.65 6.38
C PRO A 149 -7.04 -4.11 7.58
N HIS A 150 -7.14 -4.78 8.72
CA HIS A 150 -6.38 -4.45 9.94
C HIS A 150 -4.88 -4.46 9.65
N SER A 151 -4.41 -5.41 8.84
CA SER A 151 -3.00 -5.51 8.44
C SER A 151 -2.54 -4.29 7.64
N LEU A 152 -3.38 -3.76 6.73
CA LEU A 152 -3.07 -2.58 5.93
C LEU A 152 -3.02 -1.32 6.80
N ALA A 153 -4.02 -1.13 7.67
CA ALA A 153 -4.05 -0.02 8.62
C ALA A 153 -2.83 -0.06 9.54
N LEU A 154 -2.51 -1.22 10.10
CA LEU A 154 -1.38 -1.42 10.99
C LEU A 154 -0.02 -1.19 10.29
N MET A 155 0.15 -1.68 9.05
CA MET A 155 1.34 -1.42 8.23
C MET A 155 1.58 0.09 8.06
N SER A 156 0.53 0.86 7.77
CA SER A 156 0.65 2.32 7.58
C SER A 156 1.11 3.08 8.82
N LEU A 157 0.82 2.58 10.02
CA LEU A 157 1.22 3.21 11.28
C LEU A 157 2.71 3.06 11.60
N PHE A 158 3.42 2.09 11.00
CA PHE A 158 4.88 1.99 11.18
C PHE A 158 5.61 3.23 10.67
N SER A 159 5.03 3.95 9.72
CA SER A 159 5.56 5.23 9.21
C SER A 159 5.60 6.33 10.29
N ARG A 160 4.74 6.21 11.33
CA ARG A 160 4.62 7.12 12.49
C ARG A 160 5.32 6.59 13.74
N ALA A 161 5.97 5.44 13.62
CA ALA A 161 6.67 4.78 14.72
C ALA A 161 8.12 5.26 14.84
N PRO A 162 8.67 5.28 16.06
CA PRO A 162 10.04 5.73 16.27
C PRO A 162 11.02 4.71 15.68
N PRO A 163 12.27 5.09 15.37
CA PRO A 163 13.24 4.21 14.71
C PRO A 163 13.50 2.89 15.45
N GLU A 164 13.36 2.86 16.78
CA GLU A 164 13.55 1.64 17.57
C GLU A 164 12.41 0.62 17.41
N LEU A 165 11.26 1.03 16.85
CA LEU A 165 10.20 0.13 16.42
C LEU A 165 10.44 -0.20 14.94
N PRO A 166 11.06 -1.36 14.62
CA PRO A 166 11.42 -1.70 13.24
C PRO A 166 10.16 -1.97 12.42
N SER A 167 10.20 -1.62 11.14
CA SER A 167 9.16 -2.04 10.19
C SER A 167 9.12 -3.58 10.08
N PRO A 168 8.00 -4.19 9.64
CA PRO A 168 7.87 -5.65 9.60
C PRO A 168 8.99 -6.35 8.80
N HIS A 169 9.34 -5.81 7.64
CA HIS A 169 10.45 -6.31 6.83
C HIS A 169 11.80 -6.21 7.55
N GLN A 170 12.06 -5.12 8.28
CA GLN A 170 13.29 -4.95 9.06
C GLN A 170 13.35 -5.94 10.23
N SER A 171 12.21 -6.21 10.89
CA SER A 171 12.13 -7.20 11.97
C SER A 171 12.48 -8.60 11.47
N ALA A 172 12.03 -8.94 10.26
CA ALA A 172 12.27 -10.22 9.60
C ALA A 172 13.57 -10.29 8.76
N ASN A 173 14.41 -9.25 8.75
CA ASN A 173 15.60 -9.13 7.90
C ASN A 173 15.31 -9.31 6.38
N TRP A 174 14.23 -8.70 5.91
CA TRP A 174 13.78 -8.72 4.52
C TRP A 174 13.92 -7.33 3.88
N SER A 175 14.11 -7.32 2.56
CA SER A 175 13.88 -6.12 1.77
C SER A 175 12.37 -5.83 1.66
N VAL A 176 12.02 -4.59 1.33
CA VAL A 176 10.62 -4.21 1.04
C VAL A 176 10.05 -5.05 -0.11
N ALA A 177 10.84 -5.32 -1.15
CA ALA A 177 10.44 -6.19 -2.26
C ALA A 177 10.12 -7.62 -1.81
N ARG A 178 10.93 -8.18 -0.90
CA ARG A 178 10.66 -9.52 -0.34
C ARG A 178 9.40 -9.54 0.51
N LEU A 179 9.14 -8.50 1.30
CA LEU A 179 7.86 -8.36 2.01
C LEU A 179 6.68 -8.26 1.05
N SER A 180 6.79 -7.49 -0.03
CA SER A 180 5.71 -7.37 -1.03
C SER A 180 5.37 -8.73 -1.64
N LYS A 181 6.39 -9.49 -2.08
CA LYS A 181 6.20 -10.86 -2.59
C LYS A 181 5.60 -11.82 -1.56
N TRP A 182 6.00 -11.69 -0.29
CA TRP A 182 5.42 -12.48 0.79
C TRP A 182 3.92 -12.16 0.96
N LEU A 183 3.53 -10.89 0.91
CA LEU A 183 2.12 -10.45 1.01
C LEU A 183 1.26 -10.93 -0.17
N ASP A 184 1.85 -11.19 -1.33
CA ASP A 184 1.16 -11.82 -2.45
C ASP A 184 0.89 -13.30 -2.23
N GLN A 185 1.80 -14.00 -1.57
CA GLN A 185 1.66 -15.43 -1.27
C GLN A 185 0.78 -15.69 -0.03
N HIS A 186 0.68 -14.72 0.87
CA HIS A 186 -0.02 -14.84 2.15
C HIS A 186 -1.20 -13.85 2.18
N LYS A 187 -2.32 -14.27 1.60
CA LYS A 187 -3.57 -13.47 1.56
C LYS A 187 -4.38 -13.55 2.85
N SER A 188 -4.04 -14.49 3.74
CA SER A 188 -4.67 -14.64 5.05
C SER A 188 -4.39 -13.43 5.94
N GLU A 189 -5.44 -12.79 6.44
CA GLU A 189 -5.28 -11.66 7.37
C GLU A 189 -4.61 -12.11 8.67
N LYS A 190 -4.85 -13.35 9.11
CA LYS A 190 -4.22 -13.93 10.31
C LYS A 190 -2.70 -13.97 10.18
N GLU A 191 -2.19 -14.54 9.08
CA GLU A 191 -0.75 -14.65 8.85
C GLU A 191 -0.08 -13.28 8.78
N ARG A 192 -0.76 -12.31 8.13
CA ARG A 192 -0.29 -10.93 8.07
C ARG A 192 -0.21 -10.30 9.45
N LEU A 193 -1.26 -10.43 10.27
CA LEU A 193 -1.27 -9.89 11.64
C LEU A 193 -0.21 -10.56 12.53
N GLU A 194 0.03 -11.87 12.37
CA GLU A 194 1.10 -12.58 13.08
C GLU A 194 2.50 -12.03 12.74
N LEU A 195 2.76 -11.74 11.45
CA LEU A 195 4.00 -11.07 11.03
C LEU A 195 4.15 -9.69 11.69
N LEU A 196 3.08 -8.88 11.70
CA LEU A 196 3.10 -7.54 12.30
C LEU A 196 3.26 -7.59 13.82
N ASN A 197 2.63 -8.55 14.49
CA ASN A 197 2.79 -8.81 15.92
C ASN A 197 4.26 -9.05 16.26
N GLY A 198 4.98 -9.84 15.45
CA GLY A 198 6.41 -10.09 15.65
C GLY A 198 7.26 -8.81 15.73
N ALA A 199 6.97 -7.81 14.90
CA ALA A 199 7.64 -6.51 14.95
C ALA A 199 7.28 -5.69 16.21
N LEU A 200 6.01 -5.72 16.62
CA LEU A 200 5.53 -5.04 17.82
C LEU A 200 6.09 -5.67 19.11
N GLN A 201 6.20 -6.99 19.18
CA GLN A 201 6.83 -7.70 20.31
C GLN A 201 8.31 -7.37 20.42
N LYS A 202 9.03 -7.27 19.29
CA LYS A 202 10.45 -6.88 19.28
C LYS A 202 10.65 -5.48 19.87
N TYR A 203 9.79 -4.52 19.52
CA TYR A 203 9.81 -3.20 20.14
C TYR A 203 9.51 -3.25 21.64
N GLN A 204 8.52 -4.06 22.06
CA GLN A 204 8.21 -4.25 23.47
C GLN A 204 9.43 -4.73 24.27
N GLN A 205 10.18 -5.68 23.72
CA GLN A 205 11.41 -6.19 24.33
C GLN A 205 12.51 -5.12 24.41
N ILE A 206 12.66 -4.28 23.38
CA ILE A 206 13.62 -3.16 23.37
C ILE A 206 13.29 -2.14 24.46
N VAL A 207 12.02 -1.74 24.59
CA VAL A 207 11.59 -0.78 25.63
C VAL A 207 11.87 -1.35 27.03
N ARG A 208 11.58 -2.64 27.24
CA ARG A 208 11.85 -3.34 28.52
C ARG A 208 13.34 -3.44 28.81
N SER A 209 14.17 -3.84 27.85
CA SER A 209 15.61 -4.00 28.07
C SER A 209 16.33 -2.67 28.31
N GLN A 210 15.80 -1.57 27.75
CA GLN A 210 16.30 -0.22 27.96
C GLN A 210 15.73 0.45 29.23
N ASN A 211 14.88 -0.22 30.00
CA ASN A 211 14.17 0.33 31.17
C ASN A 211 13.47 1.68 30.88
N LYS A 212 12.92 1.84 29.67
CA LYS A 212 12.18 3.05 29.30
C LYS A 212 10.87 3.11 30.09
N ALA A 213 10.54 4.29 30.63
CA ALA A 213 9.35 4.48 31.48
C ALA A 213 8.03 4.36 30.73
N SER A 214 8.02 4.60 29.41
CA SER A 214 6.81 4.58 28.58
C SER A 214 7.09 4.13 27.15
N PHE A 215 6.07 3.56 26.51
CA PHE A 215 6.07 3.29 25.08
C PHE A 215 5.86 4.58 24.27
N HIS A 216 6.26 4.58 22.99
CA HIS A 216 5.90 5.65 22.07
C HIS A 216 4.36 5.72 21.90
N PRO A 217 3.75 6.92 21.78
CA PRO A 217 2.29 7.07 21.75
C PRO A 217 1.54 6.27 20.67
N VAL A 218 2.20 5.98 19.54
CA VAL A 218 1.60 5.17 18.46
C VAL A 218 1.48 3.68 18.82
N TYR A 219 2.33 3.18 19.73
CA TYR A 219 2.42 1.74 20.00
C TYR A 219 1.13 1.17 20.64
N PRO A 220 0.52 1.79 21.66
CA PRO A 220 -0.78 1.34 22.17
C PRO A 220 -1.88 1.31 21.11
N VAL A 221 -1.89 2.28 20.18
CA VAL A 221 -2.85 2.31 19.06
C VAL A 221 -2.63 1.13 18.11
N MET A 222 -1.38 0.84 17.78
CA MET A 222 -1.00 -0.31 16.96
C MET A 222 -1.40 -1.64 17.61
N MET A 223 -1.22 -1.77 18.93
CA MET A 223 -1.67 -2.94 19.69
C MET A 223 -3.19 -3.08 19.69
N SER A 224 -3.93 -1.98 19.85
CA SER A 224 -5.40 -1.99 19.76
C SER A 224 -5.89 -2.50 18.39
N ILE A 225 -5.34 -1.99 17.29
CA ILE A 225 -5.70 -2.47 15.92
C ILE A 225 -5.34 -3.94 15.74
N LEU A 226 -4.19 -4.39 16.27
CA LEU A 226 -3.80 -5.79 16.22
C LEU A 226 -4.79 -6.68 16.97
N GLU A 227 -5.16 -6.30 18.20
CA GLU A 227 -6.10 -7.05 19.05
C GLU A 227 -7.50 -7.10 18.41
N GLN A 228 -8.01 -5.97 17.91
CA GLN A 228 -9.25 -5.92 17.16
C GLN A 228 -9.22 -6.85 15.94
N GLY A 229 -8.13 -6.86 15.18
CA GLY A 229 -7.97 -7.73 14.01
C GLY A 229 -7.96 -9.22 14.36
N LEU A 230 -7.25 -9.61 15.42
CA LEU A 230 -7.23 -11.00 15.89
C LEU A 230 -8.61 -11.46 16.39
N GLN A 231 -9.35 -10.57 17.08
CA GLN A 231 -10.73 -10.84 17.50
C GLN A 231 -11.68 -10.95 16.29
N TYR A 232 -11.57 -10.04 15.32
CA TYR A 232 -12.39 -10.02 14.11
C TYR A 232 -12.25 -11.31 13.29
N ILE A 233 -11.05 -11.89 13.22
CA ILE A 233 -10.80 -13.15 12.49
C ILE A 233 -11.24 -14.39 13.29
N SER A 234 -11.35 -14.27 14.62
CA SER A 234 -11.76 -15.38 15.48
C SER A 234 -13.28 -15.55 15.58
N ASN A 235 -14.04 -14.54 15.16
CA ASN A 235 -15.50 -14.53 15.10
C ASN A 235 -16.00 -14.90 13.69
#